data_AF-A0A3R1AUZ8-F1
#
_entry.id   AF-A0A3R1AUZ8-F1
#
_cell.length_a   1.000
_cell.length_b   1.000
_cell.length_c   1.000
_cell.angle_alpha   90.00
_cell.angle_beta   90.00
_cell.angle_gamma   90.00
#
_symmetry.space_group_name_H-M   'P 1'
#
loop_
_entity.id
_entity.type
_entity.pdbx_description
1 polymer ?
#
loop_
_entity_poly.entity_id
_entity_poly.type
_entity_poly.pdbx_seq_one_letter_code
_entity_poly.pdbx_strand_id
1 'polypeptide(L)'
;IEPPTYIYTQLNTYTVAQTSVNGSFPSTGFTGATFTVLPGGNKKASDYTWESDTNWVSVVDGVVTFTGTGTGSKVTITGTPTSGQGKIIKYSFTINRWFINSGVGMSWSDANRYCSSQPGYAMPSRFLLSSGKMDRSNITGRLWDEWGNLTKYTGSGFDAFPEFLWAFEQYDQWNHYFVMGSVALQGKFFDNSLYLAVCVRSL
;
A
#
# COMPACT_ATOMS: atom_id res chain seq x y z
N ILE A 1 -12.08 -22.80 -10.91
CA ILE A 1 -11.47 -21.65 -10.22
C ILE A 1 -9.97 -21.92 -10.11
N GLU A 2 -9.14 -20.91 -10.29
CA GLU A 2 -7.69 -20.97 -10.08
C GLU A 2 -7.16 -19.66 -9.48
N PRO A 3 -6.01 -19.68 -8.79
CA PRO A 3 -5.35 -18.45 -8.36
C PRO A 3 -4.71 -17.71 -9.55
N PRO A 4 -4.41 -16.41 -9.40
CA PRO A 4 -3.48 -15.76 -10.31
C PRO A 4 -2.10 -16.40 -10.18
N THR A 5 -1.24 -16.21 -11.18
CA THR A 5 0.16 -16.65 -11.08
C THR A 5 1.03 -15.57 -10.45
N TYR A 6 0.73 -14.31 -10.72
CA TYR A 6 1.52 -13.19 -10.23
C TYR A 6 0.65 -12.04 -9.76
N ILE A 7 1.16 -11.34 -8.74
CA ILE A 7 0.70 -10.02 -8.34
C ILE A 7 1.84 -9.03 -8.52
N TYR A 8 1.58 -7.92 -9.22
CA TYR A 8 2.54 -6.84 -9.45
C TYR A 8 2.11 -5.57 -8.74
N THR A 9 3.00 -4.95 -7.98
CA THR A 9 2.78 -3.60 -7.43
C THR A 9 3.31 -2.55 -8.41
N GLN A 10 2.62 -1.42 -8.59
CA GLN A 10 3.02 -0.46 -9.62
C GLN A 10 4.45 0.11 -9.43
N LEU A 11 5.14 0.21 -10.57
CA LEU A 11 6.40 0.91 -10.82
C LEU A 11 7.71 0.36 -10.23
N ASN A 12 7.69 -0.77 -9.53
CA ASN A 12 8.90 -1.57 -9.31
C ASN A 12 8.54 -3.06 -9.45
N THR A 13 9.39 -3.83 -10.14
CA THR A 13 9.26 -5.23 -10.57
C THR A 13 9.17 -6.25 -9.41
N TYR A 14 8.46 -5.92 -8.34
CA TYR A 14 8.17 -6.85 -7.28
C TYR A 14 7.01 -7.73 -7.70
N THR A 15 7.39 -8.95 -8.03
CA THR A 15 6.50 -10.03 -8.41
C THR A 15 6.26 -10.91 -7.21
N VAL A 16 5.03 -10.96 -6.73
CA VAL A 16 4.63 -11.97 -5.75
C VAL A 16 4.05 -13.15 -6.52
N ALA A 17 4.79 -14.25 -6.56
CA ALA A 17 4.26 -15.51 -7.08
C ALA A 17 3.08 -15.95 -6.20
N GLN A 18 1.97 -16.30 -6.83
CA GLN A 18 0.77 -16.78 -6.15
C GLN A 18 0.51 -18.24 -6.51
N THR A 19 0.27 -19.04 -5.48
CA THR A 19 -0.07 -20.47 -5.60
C THR A 19 -1.41 -20.80 -4.97
N SER A 20 -2.07 -19.81 -4.35
CA SER A 20 -3.34 -19.94 -3.63
C SER A 20 -4.26 -18.77 -3.95
N VAL A 21 -5.57 -19.02 -3.87
CA VAL A 21 -6.59 -17.97 -4.00
C VAL A 21 -6.49 -16.98 -2.84
N ASN A 22 -6.10 -17.44 -1.66
CA ASN A 22 -5.89 -16.57 -0.50
C ASN A 22 -4.43 -16.13 -0.46
N GLY A 23 -4.18 -14.86 -0.77
CA GLY A 23 -2.86 -14.23 -0.71
C GLY A 23 -2.57 -13.63 0.67
N SER A 24 -1.27 -13.48 0.96
CA SER A 24 -0.78 -12.72 2.12
C SER A 24 -0.57 -11.23 1.83
N PHE A 25 -0.39 -10.89 0.56
CA PHE A 25 -0.36 -9.53 0.06
C PHE A 25 -1.76 -9.12 -0.44
N PRO A 26 -2.09 -7.82 -0.47
CA PRO A 26 -1.58 -6.81 0.46
C PRO A 26 -2.14 -7.05 1.87
N SER A 27 -1.39 -6.63 2.90
CA SER A 27 -1.88 -6.61 4.28
C SER A 27 -1.95 -5.20 4.87
N THR A 28 -1.44 -4.22 4.14
CA THR A 28 -1.56 -2.79 4.39
C THR A 28 -2.27 -2.12 3.21
N GLY A 29 -2.81 -0.92 3.37
CA GLY A 29 -3.39 -0.18 2.26
C GLY A 29 -3.48 1.31 2.53
N PHE A 30 -3.68 2.08 1.46
CA PHE A 30 -4.01 3.50 1.47
C PHE A 30 -4.86 3.81 0.24
N THR A 31 -5.59 4.93 0.26
CA THR A 31 -6.39 5.35 -0.89
C THR A 31 -5.49 5.71 -2.06
N GLY A 32 -5.79 5.15 -3.24
CA GLY A 32 -4.96 5.26 -4.44
C GLY A 32 -3.92 4.15 -4.60
N ALA A 33 -3.77 3.25 -3.61
CA ALA A 33 -2.89 2.11 -3.75
C ALA A 33 -3.36 1.16 -4.87
N THR A 34 -2.42 0.68 -5.69
CA THR A 34 -2.72 -0.17 -6.86
C THR A 34 -1.79 -1.36 -7.00
N PHE A 35 -2.35 -2.49 -7.40
CA PHE A 35 -1.62 -3.68 -7.82
C PHE A 35 -2.34 -4.39 -8.98
N THR A 36 -1.63 -5.20 -9.74
CA THR A 36 -2.19 -5.93 -10.88
C THR A 36 -2.25 -7.43 -10.58
N VAL A 37 -3.42 -8.02 -10.79
CA VAL A 37 -3.66 -9.47 -10.75
C VAL A 37 -3.42 -10.04 -12.14
N LEU A 38 -2.44 -10.94 -12.27
CA LEU A 38 -2.08 -11.53 -13.55
C LEU A 38 -2.48 -13.01 -13.64
N PRO A 39 -3.28 -13.38 -14.67
CA PRO A 39 -3.50 -14.76 -15.06
C PRO A 39 -2.19 -15.51 -15.36
N GLY A 40 -2.22 -16.84 -15.22
CA GLY A 40 -1.12 -17.72 -15.63
C GLY A 40 -1.14 -18.11 -17.10
N GLY A 41 0.02 -18.56 -17.59
CA GLY A 41 0.20 -19.03 -18.96
C GLY A 41 0.15 -17.89 -19.99
N ASN A 42 -0.41 -18.17 -21.17
CA ASN A 42 -0.54 -17.19 -22.27
C ASN A 42 -1.76 -16.27 -22.14
N LYS A 43 -2.44 -16.27 -21.00
CA LYS A 43 -3.67 -15.52 -20.77
C LYS A 43 -3.35 -14.08 -20.36
N LYS A 44 -4.15 -13.13 -20.80
CA LYS A 44 -4.04 -11.70 -20.48
C LYS A 44 -5.15 -11.31 -19.53
N ALA A 45 -4.92 -10.25 -18.74
CA ALA A 45 -5.96 -9.72 -17.87
C ALA A 45 -7.19 -9.23 -18.68
N SER A 46 -6.98 -8.75 -19.91
CA SER A 46 -8.05 -8.37 -20.85
C SER A 46 -8.95 -9.53 -21.30
N ASP A 47 -8.53 -10.78 -21.10
CA ASP A 47 -9.33 -11.96 -21.46
C ASP A 47 -10.45 -12.24 -20.43
N TYR A 48 -10.57 -11.38 -19.41
CA TYR A 48 -11.44 -11.55 -18.26
C TYR A 48 -12.26 -10.30 -17.97
N THR A 49 -13.52 -10.49 -17.59
CA THR A 49 -14.33 -9.48 -16.91
C THR A 49 -14.00 -9.54 -15.43
N TRP A 50 -13.62 -8.41 -14.85
CA TRP A 50 -13.18 -8.32 -13.47
C TRP A 50 -14.22 -7.67 -12.57
N GLU A 51 -14.34 -8.17 -11.35
CA GLU A 51 -15.16 -7.60 -10.29
C GLU A 51 -14.48 -7.72 -8.91
N SER A 52 -14.86 -6.83 -8.01
CA SER A 52 -14.56 -6.94 -6.58
C SER A 52 -15.87 -7.14 -5.81
N ASP A 53 -15.80 -7.90 -4.73
CA ASP A 53 -16.92 -8.09 -3.79
C ASP A 53 -17.12 -6.93 -2.80
N THR A 54 -16.35 -5.85 -2.93
CA THR A 54 -16.45 -4.66 -2.08
C THR A 54 -16.44 -3.36 -2.88
N ASN A 55 -16.99 -2.29 -2.31
CA ASN A 55 -17.19 -1.01 -3.00
C ASN A 55 -16.00 -0.03 -2.90
N TRP A 56 -15.09 -0.25 -1.96
CA TRP A 56 -13.88 0.57 -1.78
C TRP A 56 -12.68 0.06 -2.61
N VAL A 57 -12.92 -0.94 -3.46
CA VAL A 57 -11.95 -1.51 -4.40
C VAL A 57 -12.56 -1.54 -5.80
N SER A 58 -11.85 -0.98 -6.77
CA SER A 58 -12.18 -1.13 -8.19
C SER A 58 -11.18 -2.05 -8.88
N VAL A 59 -11.61 -2.74 -9.92
CA VAL A 59 -10.71 -3.54 -10.77
C VAL A 59 -11.02 -3.32 -12.25
N VAL A 60 -10.00 -2.95 -13.03
CA VAL A 60 -10.09 -2.74 -14.48
C VAL A 60 -8.89 -3.40 -15.12
N ASP A 61 -9.12 -4.31 -16.08
CA ASP A 61 -8.07 -5.08 -16.76
C ASP A 61 -7.06 -5.72 -15.77
N GLY A 62 -7.58 -6.28 -14.68
CA GLY A 62 -6.79 -6.89 -13.60
C GLY A 62 -6.04 -5.90 -12.71
N VAL A 63 -6.06 -4.59 -13.00
CA VAL A 63 -5.51 -3.55 -12.13
C VAL A 63 -6.52 -3.26 -11.03
N VAL A 64 -6.15 -3.62 -9.82
CA VAL A 64 -6.90 -3.38 -8.59
C VAL A 64 -6.46 -2.03 -8.01
N THR A 65 -7.43 -1.17 -7.68
CA THR A 65 -7.21 0.14 -7.07
C THR A 65 -8.06 0.29 -5.82
N PHE A 66 -7.45 0.74 -4.73
CA PHE A 66 -8.16 1.07 -3.50
C PHE A 66 -8.72 2.49 -3.61
N THR A 67 -10.03 2.61 -3.78
CA THR A 67 -10.75 3.88 -3.97
C THR A 67 -11.30 4.45 -2.67
N GLY A 68 -11.39 3.63 -1.61
CA GLY A 68 -11.84 4.02 -0.28
C GLY A 68 -11.09 3.29 0.83
N THR A 69 -11.51 3.52 2.07
CA THR A 69 -10.87 2.93 3.27
C THR A 69 -11.21 1.46 3.45
N GLY A 70 -10.19 0.63 3.63
CA GLY A 70 -10.35 -0.78 3.96
C GLY A 70 -11.04 -1.01 5.32
N THR A 71 -11.67 -2.17 5.47
CA THR A 71 -12.54 -2.48 6.62
C THR A 71 -12.04 -3.64 7.50
N GLY A 72 -10.87 -4.23 7.20
CA GLY A 72 -10.38 -5.43 7.89
C GLY A 72 -11.06 -6.73 7.44
N SER A 73 -12.14 -6.63 6.65
CA SER A 73 -12.80 -7.78 6.06
C SER A 73 -12.01 -8.34 4.89
N LYS A 74 -12.14 -9.65 4.66
CA LYS A 74 -11.58 -10.30 3.46
C LYS A 74 -12.24 -9.73 2.21
N VAL A 75 -11.43 -9.38 1.22
CA VAL A 75 -11.85 -8.95 -0.11
C VAL A 75 -11.53 -10.05 -1.11
N THR A 76 -12.40 -10.27 -2.09
CA THR A 76 -12.17 -11.18 -3.22
C THR A 76 -12.32 -10.43 -4.54
N ILE A 77 -11.26 -10.51 -5.36
CA ILE A 77 -11.25 -10.12 -6.76
C ILE A 77 -11.53 -11.36 -7.61
N THR A 78 -12.49 -11.24 -8.53
CA THR A 78 -12.90 -12.32 -9.43
C THR A 78 -12.69 -11.89 -10.87
N GLY A 79 -11.96 -12.70 -11.64
CA GLY A 79 -11.84 -12.58 -13.09
C GLY A 79 -12.59 -13.71 -13.78
N THR A 80 -13.64 -13.39 -14.52
CA THR A 80 -14.46 -14.36 -15.28
C THR A 80 -14.09 -14.30 -16.77
N PRO A 81 -13.75 -15.43 -17.42
CA PRO A 81 -13.37 -15.43 -18.84
C PRO A 81 -14.45 -14.82 -19.73
N THR A 82 -14.07 -13.86 -20.59
CA THR A 82 -15.01 -13.19 -21.51
C THR A 82 -15.55 -14.13 -22.58
N SER A 83 -14.79 -15.16 -22.95
CA SER A 83 -15.20 -16.20 -23.89
C SER A 83 -16.26 -17.16 -23.33
N GLY A 84 -16.54 -17.09 -22.03
CA GLY A 84 -17.35 -18.08 -21.31
C GLY A 84 -16.66 -19.45 -21.12
N GLN A 85 -15.42 -19.59 -21.59
CA GLN A 85 -14.64 -20.83 -21.51
C GLN A 85 -13.38 -20.64 -20.68
N GLY A 86 -13.01 -21.67 -19.92
CA GLY A 86 -11.82 -21.67 -19.07
C GLY A 86 -12.15 -21.49 -17.59
N LYS A 87 -11.09 -21.29 -16.79
CA LYS A 87 -11.22 -21.18 -15.32
C LYS A 87 -11.37 -19.72 -14.91
N ILE A 88 -12.31 -19.47 -14.00
CA ILE A 88 -12.41 -18.22 -13.22
C ILE A 88 -11.14 -18.06 -12.38
N ILE A 89 -10.57 -16.86 -12.39
CA ILE A 89 -9.49 -16.45 -11.50
C ILE A 89 -10.11 -15.88 -10.23
N LYS A 90 -9.60 -16.30 -9.07
CA LYS A 90 -9.94 -15.66 -7.79
C LYS A 90 -8.67 -15.30 -7.03
N TYR A 91 -8.68 -14.12 -6.45
CA TYR A 91 -7.65 -13.65 -5.53
C TYR A 91 -8.30 -12.97 -4.34
N SER A 92 -7.94 -13.38 -3.14
CA SER A 92 -8.48 -12.85 -1.89
C SER A 92 -7.37 -12.38 -0.98
N PHE A 93 -7.60 -11.25 -0.31
CA PHE A 93 -6.65 -10.61 0.59
C PHE A 93 -7.38 -9.95 1.76
N THR A 94 -6.64 -9.61 2.81
CA THR A 94 -7.16 -8.92 4.00
C THR A 94 -6.21 -7.80 4.40
N ILE A 95 -6.74 -6.59 4.52
CA ILE A 95 -5.98 -5.43 4.98
C ILE A 95 -6.07 -5.33 6.49
N ASN A 96 -4.94 -5.42 7.18
CA ASN A 96 -4.85 -5.33 8.64
C ASN A 96 -4.47 -3.93 9.13
N ARG A 97 -3.90 -3.10 8.24
CA ARG A 97 -3.48 -1.73 8.56
C ARG A 97 -3.83 -0.77 7.44
N TRP A 98 -4.43 0.36 7.79
CA TRP A 98 -4.72 1.43 6.86
C TRP A 98 -3.84 2.64 7.13
N PHE A 99 -3.27 3.19 6.07
CA PHE A 99 -2.44 4.40 6.12
C PHE A 99 -3.19 5.59 5.50
N ILE A 100 -3.01 6.74 6.13
CA ILE A 100 -3.39 8.05 5.61
C ILE A 100 -2.19 8.99 5.69
N ASN A 101 -2.25 10.10 4.96
CA ASN A 101 -1.24 11.14 5.02
C ASN A 101 -1.88 12.53 5.04
N SER A 102 -1.12 13.54 5.43
CA SER A 102 -1.58 14.93 5.48
C SER A 102 -1.67 15.62 4.11
N GLY A 103 -1.05 15.07 3.06
CA GLY A 103 -0.90 15.71 1.74
C GLY A 103 -0.01 16.96 1.72
N VAL A 104 0.34 17.51 2.87
CA VAL A 104 1.19 18.70 3.04
C VAL A 104 2.24 18.48 4.11
N GLY A 105 3.40 19.12 3.93
CA GLY A 105 4.49 19.08 4.90
C GLY A 105 4.16 19.82 6.19
N MET A 106 4.60 19.28 7.33
CA MET A 106 4.41 19.88 8.65
C MET A 106 5.52 19.46 9.64
N SER A 107 5.61 20.17 10.76
CA SER A 107 6.53 19.82 11.85
C SER A 107 6.22 18.43 12.40
N TRP A 108 7.19 17.76 13.02
CA TRP A 108 6.99 16.48 13.68
C TRP A 108 5.92 16.58 14.75
N SER A 109 5.93 17.65 15.55
CA SER A 109 4.94 17.86 16.60
C SER A 109 3.51 18.03 16.04
N ASP A 110 3.36 18.76 14.94
CA ASP A 110 2.07 18.92 14.26
C ASP A 110 1.64 17.64 13.55
N ALA A 111 2.58 16.87 12.98
CA ALA A 111 2.30 15.57 12.38
C ALA A 111 1.79 14.57 13.41
N ASN A 112 2.43 14.53 14.59
CA ASN A 112 2.00 13.66 15.67
C ASN A 112 0.61 14.06 16.20
N ARG A 113 0.35 15.37 16.32
CA ARG A 113 -0.97 15.91 16.67
C ARG A 113 -2.01 15.60 15.59
N TYR A 114 -1.67 15.78 14.32
CA TYR A 114 -2.52 15.46 13.17
C TYR A 114 -2.97 14.01 13.26
N CYS A 115 -2.03 13.05 13.37
CA CYS A 115 -2.38 11.64 13.47
C CYS A 115 -3.24 11.32 14.70
N SER A 116 -2.91 11.88 15.86
CA SER A 116 -3.67 11.65 17.10
C SER A 116 -5.08 12.26 17.08
N SER A 117 -5.31 13.28 16.23
CA SER A 117 -6.63 13.87 16.03
C SER A 117 -7.54 13.05 15.11
N GLN A 118 -6.97 12.11 14.34
CA GLN A 118 -7.72 11.25 13.44
C GLN A 118 -8.26 10.02 14.20
N PRO A 119 -9.56 9.67 14.10
CA PRO A 119 -10.15 8.57 14.87
C PRO A 119 -9.46 7.21 14.67
N GLY A 120 -8.79 6.76 15.73
CA GLY A 120 -8.11 5.45 15.79
C GLY A 120 -6.76 5.40 15.07
N TYR A 121 -6.23 6.54 14.62
CA TYR A 121 -4.92 6.61 13.99
C TYR A 121 -3.85 7.09 14.97
N ALA A 122 -2.61 6.72 14.67
CA ALA A 122 -1.42 7.22 15.33
C ALA A 122 -0.28 7.35 14.32
N MET A 123 0.74 8.12 14.65
CA MET A 123 1.97 8.13 13.85
C MET A 123 2.66 6.75 13.97
N PRO A 124 3.04 6.10 12.85
CA PRO A 124 3.69 4.81 12.87
C PRO A 124 5.16 4.94 13.30
N SER A 125 5.71 3.86 13.83
CA SER A 125 7.16 3.72 13.95
C SER A 125 7.82 3.62 12.58
N ARG A 126 9.09 4.01 12.46
CA ARG A 126 9.86 3.91 11.20
C ARG A 126 9.90 2.48 10.66
N PHE A 127 9.79 1.49 11.54
CA PHE A 127 9.77 0.07 11.19
C PHE A 127 8.44 -0.39 10.56
N LEU A 128 7.33 0.31 10.81
CA LEU A 128 6.07 0.06 10.09
C LEU A 128 6.03 0.78 8.74
N LEU A 129 6.81 1.86 8.60
CA LEU A 129 6.96 2.57 7.34
C LEU A 129 7.88 1.84 6.36
N SER A 130 9.00 1.30 6.83
CA SER A 130 10.02 0.67 5.96
C SER A 130 10.96 -0.27 6.73
N SER A 131 11.52 -1.28 6.06
CA SER A 131 12.70 -2.03 6.53
C SER A 131 14.01 -1.24 6.53
N GLY A 132 14.02 -0.03 5.97
CA GLY A 132 15.22 0.79 5.81
C GLY A 132 16.12 0.32 4.67
N LYS A 133 15.66 -0.64 3.86
CA LYS A 133 16.38 -1.22 2.72
C LYS A 133 15.53 -1.09 1.47
N MET A 134 16.19 -0.82 0.34
CA MET A 134 15.58 -1.00 -0.98
C MET A 134 15.50 -2.49 -1.36
N ASP A 135 15.19 -3.35 -0.40
CA ASP A 135 15.03 -4.79 -0.59
C ASP A 135 13.62 -5.17 -0.16
N ARG A 136 12.95 -5.85 -1.07
CA ARG A 136 11.56 -6.28 -0.98
C ARG A 136 11.49 -7.79 -0.69
N SER A 137 12.44 -8.36 0.04
CA SER A 137 12.53 -9.82 0.26
C SER A 137 11.67 -10.36 1.40
N ASN A 138 11.20 -9.53 2.35
CA ASN A 138 10.54 -10.00 3.58
C ASN A 138 9.33 -9.15 3.99
N ILE A 139 8.30 -9.17 3.13
CA ILE A 139 7.31 -8.10 3.04
C ILE A 139 5.89 -8.57 3.34
N THR A 140 5.47 -8.41 4.58
CA THR A 140 4.05 -8.25 4.84
C THR A 140 3.90 -7.33 6.04
N GLY A 141 3.01 -6.35 5.95
CA GLY A 141 2.62 -5.50 7.07
C GLY A 141 3.37 -4.17 7.20
N ARG A 142 4.24 -3.81 6.24
CA ARG A 142 4.96 -2.52 6.21
C ARG A 142 4.65 -1.75 4.94
N LEU A 143 4.51 -0.43 5.06
CA LEU A 143 4.03 0.44 3.98
C LEU A 143 4.94 0.40 2.74
N TRP A 144 6.20 0.85 2.86
CA TRP A 144 7.09 0.94 1.71
C TRP A 144 7.45 -0.44 1.17
N ASP A 145 7.65 -1.41 2.06
CA ASP A 145 7.97 -2.75 1.62
C ASP A 145 6.81 -3.31 0.74
N GLU A 146 5.54 -3.13 1.13
CA GLU A 146 4.39 -3.62 0.34
C GLU A 146 4.13 -2.82 -0.91
N TRP A 147 4.36 -1.51 -0.92
CA TRP A 147 3.91 -0.65 -2.02
C TRP A 147 5.06 -0.06 -2.85
N GLY A 148 6.30 -0.20 -2.40
CA GLY A 148 7.46 0.37 -3.05
C GLY A 148 7.44 1.91 -3.02
N ASN A 149 7.89 2.51 -4.12
CA ASN A 149 8.00 3.96 -4.25
C ASN A 149 6.61 4.61 -4.18
N LEU A 150 6.32 5.27 -3.05
CA LEU A 150 5.03 5.87 -2.78
C LEU A 150 4.73 7.10 -3.65
N THR A 151 5.75 7.76 -4.20
CA THR A 151 5.57 8.93 -5.07
C THR A 151 5.02 8.57 -6.45
N LYS A 152 4.84 7.28 -6.71
CA LYS A 152 4.27 6.75 -7.95
C LYS A 152 2.75 6.57 -7.93
N TYR A 153 2.11 6.74 -6.77
CA TYR A 153 0.66 6.61 -6.64
C TYR A 153 0.00 7.99 -6.77
N THR A 154 -0.17 8.46 -8.01
CA THR A 154 -0.75 9.78 -8.31
C THR A 154 -2.13 9.95 -7.66
N GLY A 155 -2.35 11.09 -7.00
CA GLY A 155 -3.58 11.42 -6.28
C GLY A 155 -3.72 10.76 -4.90
N SER A 156 -2.72 10.00 -4.44
CA SER A 156 -2.75 9.39 -3.10
C SER A 156 -2.34 10.33 -1.97
N GLY A 157 -1.76 11.50 -2.31
CA GLY A 157 -1.14 12.43 -1.36
C GLY A 157 0.31 12.08 -1.02
N PHE A 158 0.79 10.89 -1.41
CA PHE A 158 2.21 10.53 -1.35
C PHE A 158 3.00 10.94 -2.61
N ASP A 159 2.31 11.36 -3.66
CA ASP A 159 2.84 11.72 -4.98
C ASP A 159 3.36 13.17 -5.07
N ALA A 160 3.19 13.96 -4.01
CA ALA A 160 3.65 15.34 -3.94
C ALA A 160 4.94 15.49 -3.13
N PHE A 161 5.64 16.61 -3.33
CA PHE A 161 6.65 17.06 -2.36
C PHE A 161 5.91 17.52 -1.08
N PRO A 162 6.31 17.06 0.11
CA PRO A 162 7.55 16.33 0.39
C PRO A 162 7.45 14.80 0.33
N GLU A 163 8.52 14.14 -0.14
CA GLU A 163 8.61 12.66 -0.17
C GLU A 163 9.02 12.05 1.18
N PHE A 164 9.29 12.87 2.19
CA PHE A 164 9.77 12.41 3.49
C PHE A 164 8.62 12.23 4.46
N LEU A 165 8.59 11.09 5.13
CA LEU A 165 7.51 10.70 6.03
C LEU A 165 8.03 10.74 7.47
N TRP A 166 7.39 11.52 8.34
CA TRP A 166 7.73 11.48 9.76
C TRP A 166 7.43 10.10 10.36
N ALA A 167 8.35 9.64 11.20
CA ALA A 167 8.15 8.48 12.05
C ALA A 167 7.96 8.92 13.50
N PHE A 168 7.29 8.10 14.29
CA PHE A 168 6.99 8.41 15.69
C PHE A 168 8.23 8.57 16.57
N GLU A 169 9.34 7.92 16.22
CA GLU A 169 10.51 7.92 17.09
C GLU A 169 11.26 9.26 17.06
N GLN A 170 11.50 9.79 18.26
CA GLN A 170 12.51 10.80 18.50
C GLN A 170 13.90 10.15 18.57
N TYR A 171 14.89 10.76 17.92
CA TYR A 171 16.28 10.30 17.99
C TYR A 171 17.03 10.97 19.15
N ASP A 172 16.93 12.29 19.24
CA ASP A 172 17.46 13.10 20.34
C ASP A 172 16.57 14.34 20.55
N GLN A 173 16.97 15.25 21.44
CA GLN A 173 16.19 16.44 21.78
C GLN A 173 15.81 17.35 20.58
N TRP A 174 16.54 17.27 19.47
CA TRP A 174 16.33 18.11 18.28
C TRP A 174 15.89 17.32 17.06
N ASN A 175 16.21 16.03 16.99
CA ASN A 175 16.07 15.23 15.79
C ASN A 175 15.02 14.13 15.92
N HIS A 176 14.27 13.93 14.85
CA HIS A 176 13.25 12.89 14.71
C HIS A 176 13.58 11.98 13.52
N TYR A 177 13.11 10.73 13.60
CA TYR A 177 13.28 9.78 12.50
C TYR A 177 12.30 10.05 11.36
N PHE A 178 12.74 9.78 10.14
CA PHE A 178 11.90 9.83 8.95
C PHE A 178 12.21 8.67 7.99
N VAL A 179 11.30 8.43 7.05
CA VAL A 179 11.48 7.51 5.92
C VAL A 179 11.30 8.25 4.61
N MET A 180 12.18 8.01 3.64
CA MET A 180 12.02 8.49 2.27
C MET A 180 11.01 7.60 1.53
N GLY A 181 9.86 8.15 1.16
CA GLY A 181 8.78 7.42 0.47
C GLY A 181 9.19 6.89 -0.91
N SER A 182 10.22 7.45 -1.54
CA SER A 182 10.69 7.01 -2.85
C SER A 182 11.64 5.81 -2.83
N VAL A 183 12.45 5.68 -1.77
CA VAL A 183 13.59 4.75 -1.72
C VAL A 183 13.71 3.98 -0.39
N ALA A 184 12.71 4.03 0.48
CA ALA A 184 12.67 3.33 1.77
C ALA A 184 13.72 3.74 2.81
N LEU A 185 14.67 4.61 2.47
CA LEU A 185 15.79 4.96 3.35
C LEU A 185 15.30 5.66 4.61
N GLN A 186 15.83 5.23 5.74
CA GLN A 186 15.59 5.85 7.04
C GLN A 186 16.63 6.92 7.30
N GLY A 187 16.21 8.05 7.86
CA GLY A 187 17.09 9.13 8.26
C GLY A 187 16.65 9.77 9.57
N LYS A 188 17.40 10.77 9.98
CA LYS A 188 17.09 11.62 11.13
C LYS A 188 17.33 13.07 10.75
N PHE A 189 16.48 13.96 11.22
CA PHE A 189 16.61 15.37 10.93
C PHE A 189 15.92 16.24 11.98
N PHE A 190 16.29 17.51 12.03
CA PHE A 190 15.66 18.45 12.94
C PHE A 190 14.22 18.74 12.51
N ASP A 191 13.38 19.04 13.50
CA ASP A 191 11.96 19.33 13.26
C ASP A 191 11.76 20.52 12.31
N ASN A 192 11.06 20.30 11.19
CA ASN A 192 10.67 21.32 10.23
C ASN A 192 9.46 20.87 9.39
N SER A 193 8.91 21.77 8.57
CA SER A 193 7.68 21.56 7.80
C SER A 193 7.85 20.91 6.42
N LEU A 194 8.97 20.25 6.15
CA LEU A 194 9.26 19.59 4.86
C LEU A 194 8.97 18.08 4.87
N TYR A 195 8.12 17.60 5.78
CA TYR A 195 7.86 16.17 5.97
C TYR A 195 6.36 15.93 6.13
N LEU A 196 5.84 14.90 5.46
CA LEU A 196 4.45 14.49 5.57
C LEU A 196 4.18 13.84 6.92
N ALA A 197 3.02 14.13 7.50
CA ALA A 197 2.44 13.26 8.49
C ALA A 197 1.94 12.01 7.79
N VAL A 198 2.37 10.85 8.28
CA VAL A 198 1.79 9.55 7.90
C VAL A 198 1.20 8.96 9.15
N CYS A 199 -0.03 8.48 9.05
CA CYS A 199 -0.75 7.90 10.17
C CYS A 199 -1.18 6.49 9.82
N VAL A 200 -1.19 5.60 10.80
CA VAL A 200 -1.63 4.22 10.65
C VAL A 200 -2.71 3.89 11.66
N ARG A 201 -3.67 3.07 11.24
CA ARG A 201 -4.67 2.44 12.10
C ARG A 201 -4.74 0.95 11.81
N SER A 202 -4.94 0.14 12.84
CA SER A 202 -5.27 -1.29 12.68
C SER A 202 -6.75 -1.46 12.32
N LEU A 203 -7.05 -2.40 11.45
CA LEU A 203 -8.42 -2.75 11.03
C LEU A 203 -8.87 -4.08 11.63
#